data_AF-A0A5R8NHG9-F1
#
_entry.id   AF-A0A5R8NHG9-F1
#
_cell.length_a   1.000
_cell.length_b   1.000
_cell.length_c   1.000
_cell.angle_alpha   90.00
_cell.angle_beta   90.00
_cell.angle_gamma   90.00
#
_symmetry.space_group_name_H-M   'P 1'
#
loop_
_entity.id
_entity.type
_entity.pdbx_description
1 polymer ?
#
loop_
_entity_poly.entity_id
_entity_poly.type
_entity_poly.pdbx_seq_one_letter_code
_entity_poly.pdbx_strand_id
1 'polypeptide(L)'
;MADSGSSADTPKTTSYDDPDAPWNREYSPEEVATWNDDIIREFRETGGTVGGDYAGSTLLILTTTGAKSGRPHTVVLGALYRDDTLYVSSFIEDRYPAWYHNVRANPEVTVELGPTTYRATAEALTGERYEEFAAWALRENPLLADYQSKVSKPLPLVVLTLGEVIADNLP
;
A
#
# COMPACT_ATOMS: atom_id res chain seq x y z
N MET A 1 12.46 -7.42 38.69
CA MET A 1 13.45 -6.86 37.76
C MET A 1 12.99 -7.29 36.38
N ALA A 2 12.48 -6.33 35.61
CA ALA A 2 12.15 -6.53 34.21
C ALA A 2 13.47 -6.56 33.45
N ASP A 3 13.63 -7.51 32.53
CA ASP A 3 14.59 -7.37 31.45
C ASP A 3 13.82 -7.54 30.13
N SER A 4 13.63 -6.39 29.49
CA SER A 4 13.07 -6.21 28.16
C SER A 4 14.25 -6.14 27.22
N GLY A 5 14.30 -7.04 26.24
CA GLY A 5 15.36 -6.97 25.24
C GLY A 5 15.30 -8.13 24.25
N SER A 6 14.32 -8.09 23.34
CA SER A 6 14.47 -8.79 22.07
C SER A 6 14.16 -7.81 20.95
N SER A 7 15.19 -7.08 20.54
CA SER A 7 15.25 -6.47 19.21
C SER A 7 15.31 -7.63 18.22
N ALA A 8 14.16 -8.05 17.71
CA ALA A 8 14.13 -8.89 16.54
C ALA A 8 14.50 -8.01 15.34
N ASP A 9 15.74 -8.16 14.91
CA ASP A 9 16.25 -7.69 13.62
C ASP A 9 15.47 -8.47 12.56
N THR A 10 14.31 -7.94 12.12
CA THR A 10 13.49 -8.60 11.10
C THR A 10 14.27 -8.57 9.79
N PRO A 11 14.62 -9.74 9.20
CA PRO A 11 15.30 -9.75 7.92
C PRO A 11 14.39 -9.08 6.90
N LYS A 12 14.88 -8.06 6.19
CA LYS A 12 14.16 -7.46 5.07
C LYS A 12 13.86 -8.57 4.07
N THR A 13 12.61 -8.99 3.98
CA THR A 13 12.16 -9.99 2.99
C THR A 13 12.54 -9.50 1.60
N THR A 14 13.32 -10.29 0.87
CA THR A 14 13.76 -9.94 -0.50
C THR A 14 13.15 -10.84 -1.57
N SER A 15 12.34 -11.82 -1.19
CA SER A 15 11.71 -12.79 -2.10
C SER A 15 10.19 -12.73 -1.96
N TYR A 16 9.48 -12.67 -3.09
CA TYR A 16 8.02 -12.75 -3.08
C TYR A 16 7.56 -14.12 -2.57
N ASP A 17 8.29 -15.22 -2.82
CA ASP A 17 7.88 -16.60 -2.44
C ASP A 17 8.31 -17.00 -1.01
N ASP A 18 8.82 -16.06 -0.21
CA ASP A 18 9.19 -16.35 1.17
C ASP A 18 7.94 -16.82 1.96
N PRO A 19 7.90 -18.07 2.46
CA PRO A 19 6.69 -18.61 3.11
C PRO A 19 6.35 -17.89 4.42
N ASP A 20 7.32 -17.20 5.02
CA ASP A 20 7.13 -16.42 6.23
C ASP A 20 6.71 -14.97 5.93
N ALA A 21 6.70 -14.56 4.65
CA ALA A 21 6.25 -13.23 4.26
C ALA A 21 4.77 -13.01 4.57
N PRO A 22 4.37 -11.81 5.02
CA PRO A 22 3.00 -11.51 5.42
C PRO A 22 1.99 -11.55 4.25
N TRP A 23 2.43 -11.62 2.99
CA TRP A 23 1.53 -11.81 1.84
C TRP A 23 1.45 -13.27 1.36
N ASN A 24 2.31 -14.18 1.85
CA ASN A 24 2.30 -15.60 1.50
C ASN A 24 1.75 -16.51 2.58
N ARG A 25 1.67 -16.02 3.82
CA ARG A 25 1.01 -16.75 4.89
C ARG A 25 -0.46 -16.91 4.55
N GLU A 26 -0.98 -18.12 4.71
CA GLU A 26 -2.41 -18.38 4.59
C GLU A 26 -3.14 -17.69 5.74
N TYR A 27 -3.86 -16.62 5.44
CA TYR A 27 -4.77 -15.96 6.37
C TYR A 27 -6.22 -16.24 5.95
N SER A 28 -7.08 -16.53 6.92
CA SER A 28 -8.52 -16.49 6.67
C SER A 28 -8.97 -15.04 6.40
N PRO A 29 -10.10 -14.82 5.69
CA PRO A 29 -10.59 -13.48 5.39
C PRO A 29 -10.83 -12.59 6.63
N GLU A 30 -11.20 -13.20 7.77
CA GLU A 30 -11.36 -12.49 9.05
C GLU A 30 -10.02 -12.11 9.67
N GLU A 31 -8.98 -12.95 9.53
CA GLU A 31 -7.63 -12.65 9.98
C GLU A 31 -7.01 -11.53 9.14
N VAL A 32 -7.19 -11.54 7.81
CA VAL A 32 -6.75 -10.43 6.93
C VAL A 32 -7.45 -9.11 7.29
N ALA A 33 -8.76 -9.16 7.57
CA ALA A 33 -9.51 -7.97 7.95
C ALA A 33 -9.03 -7.41 9.30
N THR A 34 -8.90 -8.26 10.31
CA THR A 34 -8.41 -7.88 11.65
C THR A 34 -6.98 -7.36 11.58
N TRP A 35 -6.13 -7.99 10.76
CA TRP A 35 -4.77 -7.56 10.52
C TRP A 35 -4.69 -6.18 9.86
N ASN A 36 -5.51 -5.92 8.85
CA ASN A 36 -5.62 -4.58 8.25
C ASN A 36 -6.06 -3.54 9.28
N ASP A 37 -7.04 -3.86 10.13
CA ASP A 37 -7.54 -2.95 11.17
C ASP A 37 -6.45 -2.65 12.21
N ASP A 38 -5.67 -3.65 12.60
CA ASP A 38 -4.56 -3.48 13.53
C ASP A 38 -3.43 -2.62 12.93
N ILE A 39 -3.08 -2.83 11.66
CA ILE A 39 -2.10 -1.98 10.95
C ILE A 39 -2.62 -0.54 10.82
N ILE A 40 -3.89 -0.36 10.47
CA ILE A 40 -4.52 0.97 10.37
C ILE A 40 -4.49 1.67 11.74
N ARG A 41 -4.77 0.93 12.81
CA ARG A 41 -4.69 1.46 14.18
C ARG A 41 -3.27 1.90 14.52
N GLU A 42 -2.28 1.02 14.34
CA GLU A 42 -0.88 1.33 14.63
C GLU A 42 -0.37 2.51 13.78
N PHE A 43 -0.72 2.54 12.48
CA PHE A 43 -0.39 3.63 11.59
C PHE A 43 -0.91 4.96 12.14
N ARG A 44 -2.18 5.02 12.56
CA ARG A 44 -2.77 6.26 13.10
C ARG A 44 -2.20 6.64 14.47
N GLU A 45 -1.96 5.68 15.35
CA GLU A 45 -1.42 5.90 16.70
C GLU A 45 0.04 6.39 16.70
N THR A 46 0.81 6.04 15.67
CA THR A 46 2.23 6.44 15.58
C THR A 46 2.49 7.59 14.61
N GLY A 47 1.44 8.19 14.04
CA GLY A 47 1.59 9.29 13.08
C GLY A 47 2.11 8.84 11.71
N GLY A 48 1.76 7.63 11.28
CA GLY A 48 1.94 7.10 9.94
C GLY A 48 3.13 6.18 9.74
N THR A 49 3.64 5.59 10.83
CA THR A 49 4.68 4.55 10.79
C THR A 49 4.12 3.22 11.26
N VAL A 50 4.71 2.11 10.84
CA VAL A 50 4.33 0.78 11.34
C VAL A 50 5.62 -0.01 11.53
N GLY A 51 5.72 -0.74 12.65
CA GLY A 51 6.87 -1.58 12.96
C GLY A 51 6.91 -2.89 12.18
N GLY A 52 7.75 -3.82 12.63
CA GLY A 52 7.84 -5.17 12.06
C GLY A 52 8.26 -5.19 10.58
N ASP A 53 7.52 -5.93 9.76
CA ASP A 53 7.79 -6.08 8.32
C ASP A 53 7.67 -4.78 7.52
N TYR A 54 7.02 -3.75 8.10
CA TYR A 54 6.83 -2.44 7.49
C TYR A 54 7.84 -1.38 7.94
N ALA A 55 8.75 -1.72 8.87
CA ALA A 55 9.70 -0.78 9.43
C ALA A 55 10.57 -0.12 8.35
N GLY A 56 10.55 1.22 8.29
CA GLY A 56 11.30 2.01 7.31
C GLY A 56 10.67 2.11 5.92
N SER A 57 9.49 1.51 5.69
CA SER A 57 8.72 1.68 4.46
C SER A 57 7.79 2.89 4.55
N THR A 58 7.56 3.56 3.42
CA THR A 58 6.48 4.55 3.34
C THR A 58 5.16 3.82 3.15
N LEU A 59 4.27 3.93 4.12
CA LEU A 59 2.90 3.44 4.03
C LEU A 59 1.93 4.60 3.86
N LEU A 60 0.78 4.29 3.27
CA LEU A 60 -0.39 5.15 3.31
C LEU A 60 -1.66 4.33 3.46
N ILE A 61 -2.71 4.98 3.96
CA ILE A 61 -4.06 4.44 3.96
C ILE A 61 -4.81 5.11 2.81
N LEU A 62 -5.25 4.31 1.84
CA LEU A 62 -6.05 4.76 0.72
C LEU A 62 -7.52 4.42 0.97
N THR A 63 -8.38 5.43 0.97
CA THR A 63 -9.83 5.26 1.00
C THR A 63 -10.43 5.64 -0.35
N THR A 64 -11.09 4.67 -0.98
CA THR A 64 -11.75 4.79 -2.30
C THR A 64 -13.27 4.63 -2.18
N THR A 65 -14.03 5.07 -3.19
CA THR A 65 -15.47 4.74 -3.30
C THR A 65 -15.66 3.46 -4.11
N GLY A 66 -16.34 2.47 -3.54
CA GLY A 66 -16.64 1.21 -4.22
C GLY A 66 -17.41 1.40 -5.52
N ALA A 67 -16.82 1.03 -6.66
CA ALA A 67 -17.39 1.28 -8.00
C ALA A 67 -18.79 0.67 -8.20
N LYS A 68 -19.06 -0.46 -7.52
CA LYS A 68 -20.38 -1.14 -7.56
C LYS A 68 -21.27 -0.79 -6.38
N SER A 69 -20.69 -0.60 -5.19
CA SER A 69 -21.42 -0.50 -3.93
C SER A 69 -21.68 0.93 -3.48
N GLY A 70 -20.91 1.91 -3.97
CA GLY A 70 -20.89 3.29 -3.48
C GLY A 70 -20.34 3.46 -2.06
N ARG A 71 -19.90 2.38 -1.41
CA ARG A 71 -19.41 2.41 -0.02
C ARG A 71 -17.92 2.73 0.04
N PRO A 72 -17.43 3.38 1.11
CA PRO A 72 -16.00 3.53 1.34
C PRO A 72 -15.29 2.17 1.37
N HIS A 73 -14.11 2.10 0.78
CA HIS A 73 -13.24 0.94 0.78
C HIS A 73 -11.81 1.40 1.09
N THR A 74 -11.32 0.97 2.24
CA THR A 74 -10.03 1.40 2.81
C THR A 74 -9.02 0.28 2.74
N VAL A 75 -7.80 0.60 2.33
CA VAL A 75 -6.67 -0.33 2.25
C VAL A 75 -5.38 0.34 2.69
N VAL A 76 -4.48 -0.42 3.31
CA VAL A 76 -3.10 0.01 3.55
C VAL A 76 -2.25 -0.39 2.35
N LEU A 77 -1.44 0.54 1.85
CA LEU A 77 -0.56 0.30 0.71
C LEU A 77 0.85 0.80 1.01
N GLY A 78 1.83 0.05 0.51
CA GLY A 78 3.18 0.56 0.34
C GLY A 78 3.19 1.64 -0.74
N ALA A 79 3.85 2.75 -0.46
CA ALA A 79 3.99 3.86 -1.38
C ALA A 79 5.47 4.12 -1.67
N LEU A 80 5.74 4.60 -2.88
CA LEU A 80 7.05 5.12 -3.27
C LEU A 80 6.88 6.55 -3.76
N TYR A 81 7.92 7.36 -3.55
CA TYR A 81 8.02 8.70 -4.11
C TYR A 81 8.90 8.69 -5.35
N ARG A 82 8.42 9.34 -6.41
CA ARG A 82 9.26 9.84 -7.49
C ARG A 82 9.00 11.34 -7.59
N ASP A 83 10.00 12.12 -7.17
CA ASP A 83 9.86 13.56 -6.96
C ASP A 83 8.68 13.85 -6.01
N ASP A 84 7.75 14.74 -6.37
CA ASP A 84 6.58 15.08 -5.56
C ASP A 84 5.36 14.17 -5.81
N THR A 85 5.53 13.10 -6.57
CA THR A 85 4.43 12.22 -6.95
C THR A 85 4.46 10.92 -6.15
N LEU A 86 3.30 10.56 -5.60
CA LEU A 86 3.11 9.30 -4.88
C LEU A 86 2.69 8.18 -5.83
N TYR A 87 3.31 7.03 -5.66
CA TYR A 87 3.03 5.83 -6.43
C TYR A 87 2.61 4.73 -5.48
N VAL A 88 1.48 4.09 -5.81
CA VAL A 88 1.00 2.92 -5.08
C VAL A 88 0.82 1.75 -6.03
N SER A 89 1.18 0.58 -5.52
CA SER A 89 0.97 -0.69 -6.19
C SER A 89 0.71 -1.80 -5.17
N SER A 90 0.30 -2.95 -5.67
CA SER A 90 0.15 -4.17 -4.88
C SER A 90 0.41 -5.38 -5.76
N PHE A 91 0.66 -6.52 -5.13
CA PHE A 91 0.66 -7.81 -5.82
C PHE A 91 -0.75 -8.15 -6.35
N ILE A 92 -0.82 -9.03 -7.35
CA ILE A 92 -2.07 -9.54 -7.93
C ILE A 92 -2.07 -11.06 -7.80
N GLU A 93 -2.93 -11.62 -6.98
CA GLU A 93 -3.07 -13.07 -6.96
C GLU A 93 -3.96 -13.52 -8.12
N ASP A 94 -5.28 -13.44 -7.97
CA ASP A 94 -6.21 -13.86 -9.02
C ASP A 94 -6.69 -12.71 -9.91
N ARG A 95 -7.01 -11.57 -9.29
CA ARG A 95 -7.69 -10.44 -9.92
C ARG A 95 -7.16 -9.13 -9.38
N TYR A 96 -7.29 -8.08 -10.19
CA TYR A 96 -6.97 -6.74 -9.72
C TYR A 96 -7.77 -6.41 -8.45
N PRO A 97 -7.15 -5.75 -7.47
CA PRO A 97 -7.80 -5.45 -6.21
C PRO A 97 -8.93 -4.44 -6.40
N ALA A 98 -9.90 -4.46 -5.48
CA ALA A 98 -11.08 -3.61 -5.59
C ALA A 98 -10.72 -2.11 -5.64
N TRP A 99 -9.72 -1.68 -4.87
CA TRP A 99 -9.26 -0.29 -4.87
C TRP A 99 -8.80 0.18 -6.26
N TYR A 100 -8.13 -0.68 -7.04
CA TYR A 100 -7.68 -0.36 -8.40
C TYR A 100 -8.87 -0.16 -9.36
N HIS A 101 -9.91 -0.98 -9.23
CA HIS A 101 -11.15 -0.78 -9.99
C HIS A 101 -11.91 0.47 -9.54
N ASN A 102 -11.91 0.76 -8.24
CA ASN A 102 -12.57 1.91 -7.67
C ASN A 102 -11.96 3.22 -8.18
N VAL A 103 -10.63 3.37 -8.16
CA VAL A 103 -9.97 4.60 -8.64
C VAL A 103 -10.18 4.85 -10.14
N ARG A 104 -10.27 3.77 -10.93
CA ARG A 104 -10.59 3.87 -12.36
C ARG A 104 -12.02 4.35 -12.63
N ALA A 105 -12.94 4.09 -11.70
CA ALA A 105 -14.33 4.51 -11.81
C ALA A 105 -14.56 5.90 -11.18
N ASN A 106 -13.90 6.19 -10.06
CA ASN A 106 -13.91 7.47 -9.39
C ASN A 106 -12.50 7.82 -8.91
N PRO A 107 -11.83 8.81 -9.53
CA PRO A 107 -10.47 9.18 -9.17
C PRO A 107 -10.39 9.97 -7.85
N GLU A 108 -11.50 10.46 -7.30
CA GLU A 108 -11.46 11.16 -6.01
C GLU A 108 -11.30 10.19 -4.84
N VAL A 109 -10.23 10.40 -4.08
CA VAL A 109 -9.83 9.52 -2.98
C VAL A 109 -9.43 10.34 -1.75
N THR A 110 -9.41 9.66 -0.60
CA THR A 110 -8.79 10.18 0.62
C THR A 110 -7.52 9.40 0.91
N VAL A 111 -6.45 10.10 1.24
CA VAL A 111 -5.14 9.52 1.55
C VAL A 111 -4.73 9.95 2.94
N GLU A 112 -4.49 8.99 3.84
CA GLU A 112 -3.78 9.25 5.09
C GLU A 112 -2.31 8.90 4.88
N LEU A 113 -1.44 9.88 5.11
CA LEU A 113 -0.01 9.79 4.91
C LEU A 113 0.67 10.51 6.06
N GLY A 114 1.50 9.78 6.82
CA GLY A 114 2.05 10.34 8.05
C GLY A 114 0.91 10.73 9.01
N PRO A 115 1.03 11.87 9.70
CA PRO A 115 0.00 12.39 10.59
C PRO A 115 -1.04 13.24 9.85
N THR A 116 -1.16 13.17 8.53
CA THR A 116 -2.01 14.09 7.75
C THR A 116 -2.94 13.32 6.81
N THR A 117 -4.18 13.79 6.72
CA THR A 117 -5.19 13.29 5.78
C THR A 117 -5.42 14.30 4.67
N TYR A 118 -5.37 13.84 3.43
CA TYR A 118 -5.52 14.63 2.23
C TYR A 118 -6.75 14.21 1.43
N ARG A 119 -7.42 15.17 0.80
CA ARG A 119 -8.15 14.91 -0.46
C ARG A 119 -7.11 14.74 -1.55
N ALA A 120 -7.27 13.73 -2.38
CA ALA A 120 -6.33 13.44 -3.46
C ALA A 120 -7.06 12.96 -4.71
N THR A 121 -6.35 13.02 -5.83
CA THR A 121 -6.79 12.46 -7.11
C THR A 121 -5.91 11.27 -7.47
N ALA A 122 -6.54 10.16 -7.81
CA ALA A 122 -5.90 8.93 -8.23
C ALA A 122 -5.97 8.76 -9.75
N GLU A 123 -4.85 8.42 -10.37
CA GLU A 123 -4.76 8.10 -11.80
C GLU A 123 -4.19 6.68 -11.97
N ALA A 124 -4.99 5.77 -12.52
CA ALA A 124 -4.47 4.46 -12.93
C ALA A 124 -3.67 4.58 -14.22
N LEU A 125 -2.38 4.28 -14.14
CA LEU A 125 -1.48 4.46 -15.27
C LEU A 125 -1.76 3.44 -16.37
N THR A 126 -1.67 3.90 -17.63
CA THR A 126 -1.81 3.05 -18.83
C THR A 126 -0.85 3.51 -19.91
N GLY A 127 -0.63 2.66 -20.92
CA GLY A 127 0.19 2.99 -22.10
C GLY A 127 1.64 3.35 -21.76
N GLU A 128 2.21 4.33 -22.44
CA GLU A 128 3.62 4.73 -22.28
C GLU A 128 3.97 5.16 -20.86
N ARG A 129 3.07 5.91 -20.19
CA ARG A 129 3.28 6.30 -18.78
C ARG A 129 3.35 5.08 -17.87
N TYR A 130 2.53 4.05 -18.12
CA TYR A 130 2.61 2.81 -17.36
C TYR A 130 3.98 2.15 -17.50
N GLU A 131 4.47 1.98 -18.73
CA GLU A 131 5.75 1.31 -19.00
C GLU A 131 6.92 2.03 -18.33
N GLU A 132 6.95 3.37 -18.44
CA GLU A 132 7.98 4.19 -17.80
C GLU A 132 7.99 3.99 -16.27
N PHE A 133 6.82 4.05 -15.66
CA PHE A 133 6.67 3.95 -14.21
C PHE A 133 6.87 2.54 -13.68
N ALA A 134 6.39 1.52 -14.39
CA ALA A 134 6.65 0.13 -14.05
C ALA A 134 8.15 -0.15 -14.06
N ALA A 135 8.86 0.29 -15.10
CA ALA A 135 10.31 0.10 -15.19
C ALA A 135 11.05 0.76 -14.01
N TRP A 136 10.61 1.92 -13.54
CA TRP A 136 11.17 2.55 -12.33
C TRP A 136 10.79 1.80 -11.05
N ALA A 137 9.50 1.50 -10.84
CA ALA A 137 9.01 0.86 -9.62
C ALA A 137 9.67 -0.52 -9.40
N LEU A 138 9.86 -1.31 -10.46
CA LEU A 138 10.54 -2.61 -10.39
C LEU A 138 12.04 -2.47 -10.10
N ARG A 139 12.68 -1.33 -10.40
CA ARG A 139 14.07 -1.07 -9.99
C ARG A 139 14.17 -0.71 -8.52
N GLU A 140 13.25 0.10 -8.02
CA GLU A 140 13.27 0.59 -6.63
C GLU A 140 12.74 -0.44 -5.63
N ASN A 141 11.90 -1.38 -6.08
CA ASN A 141 11.30 -2.40 -5.22
C ASN A 141 11.59 -3.82 -5.74
N PRO A 142 12.65 -4.47 -5.21
CA PRO A 142 13.02 -5.83 -5.59
C PRO A 142 11.92 -6.87 -5.38
N LEU A 143 11.03 -6.67 -4.39
CA LEU A 143 9.90 -7.59 -4.15
C LEU A 143 8.86 -7.49 -5.27
N LEU A 144 8.51 -6.27 -5.71
CA LEU A 144 7.64 -6.07 -6.88
C LEU A 144 8.30 -6.62 -8.16
N ALA A 145 9.62 -6.47 -8.29
CA ALA A 145 10.40 -7.03 -9.40
C ALA A 145 10.31 -8.56 -9.46
N ASP A 146 10.59 -9.21 -8.33
CA ASP A 146 10.53 -10.66 -8.19
C ASP A 146 9.13 -11.18 -8.49
N TYR A 147 8.10 -10.56 -7.90
CA TYR A 147 6.71 -10.91 -8.17
C TYR A 147 6.33 -10.74 -9.65
N GLN A 148 6.60 -9.58 -10.27
CA GLN A 148 6.22 -9.31 -11.66
C GLN A 148 6.94 -10.25 -12.64
N SER A 149 8.12 -10.76 -12.31
CA SER A 149 8.85 -11.75 -13.12
C SER A 149 8.11 -13.10 -13.22
N LYS A 150 7.24 -13.40 -12.25
CA LYS A 150 6.51 -14.68 -12.13
C LYS A 150 5.11 -14.61 -12.71
N VAL A 151 4.58 -13.41 -12.94
CA VAL A 151 3.22 -13.22 -13.48
C VAL A 151 3.24 -12.50 -14.82
N SER A 152 2.35 -12.90 -15.73
CA SER A 152 2.22 -12.22 -17.03
C SER A 152 1.33 -10.98 -16.97
N LYS A 153 0.58 -10.80 -15.87
CA LYS A 153 -0.34 -9.69 -15.73
C LYS A 153 0.41 -8.45 -15.25
N PRO A 154 0.17 -7.27 -15.83
CA PRO A 154 0.81 -6.05 -15.37
C PRO A 154 0.35 -5.68 -13.95
N LEU A 155 1.29 -5.26 -13.09
CA LEU A 155 0.99 -4.69 -11.77
C LEU A 155 -0.08 -3.58 -11.84
N PRO A 156 -0.95 -3.44 -10.82
CA PRO A 156 -1.81 -2.27 -10.71
C PRO A 156 -0.96 -1.09 -10.28
N LEU A 157 -0.78 -0.11 -11.17
CA LEU A 157 -0.03 1.10 -10.87
C LEU A 157 -0.97 2.30 -10.84
N VAL A 158 -0.94 3.02 -9.73
CA VAL A 158 -1.75 4.23 -9.53
C VAL A 158 -0.87 5.33 -8.98
N VAL A 159 -1.02 6.51 -9.59
CA VAL A 159 -0.44 7.75 -9.12
C VAL A 159 -1.44 8.48 -8.25
N LEU A 160 -0.96 9.02 -7.12
CA LEU A 160 -1.73 9.88 -6.24
C LEU A 160 -1.16 11.30 -6.31
N THR A 161 -2.04 12.25 -6.61
CA THR A 161 -1.76 13.69 -6.47
C THR A 161 -2.44 14.18 -5.20
N LEU A 162 -1.64 14.55 -4.18
CA LEU A 162 -2.17 15.11 -2.94
C LEU A 162 -2.72 16.51 -3.20
N GLY A 163 -3.89 16.80 -2.64
CA GLY A 163 -4.54 18.09 -2.69
C GLY A 163 -4.67 18.71 -1.31
N GLU A 164 -5.88 19.14 -0.97
CA GLU A 164 -6.19 19.81 0.29
C GLU A 164 -5.99 18.90 1.51
N VAL A 165 -5.37 19.43 2.55
CA VAL A 165 -5.34 18.82 3.89
C VAL A 165 -6.71 18.94 4.52
N ILE A 166 -7.31 17.81 4.90
CA ILE A 166 -8.65 17.77 5.50
C ILE A 166 -8.67 17.33 6.96
N ALA A 167 -7.57 16.77 7.48
CA ALA A 167 -7.39 16.50 8.90
C ALA A 167 -5.91 16.32 9.23
N ASP A 168 -5.54 16.67 10.46
CA ASP A 168 -4.29 16.27 11.08
C ASP A 168 -4.59 15.17 12.11
N ASN A 169 -4.02 13.99 11.87
CA ASN A 169 -4.08 12.81 12.72
C ASN A 169 -2.90 12.81 13.71
N LEU A 170 -2.70 13.94 14.40
CA LEU A 170 -1.69 14.01 15.46
C LEU A 170 -2.06 13.05 16.59
N PRO A 171 -1.13 12.22 17.07
CA PRO A 171 -1.35 11.33 18.21
C PRO A 171 -1.53 12.10 19.54
#